data_AF-A0A8T5IK57-F1
#
_entry.id   AF-A0A8T5IK57-F1
#
_cell.length_a   1.000
_cell.length_b   1.000
_cell.length_c   1.000
_cell.angle_alpha   90.00
_cell.angle_beta   90.00
_cell.angle_gamma   90.00
#
_symmetry.space_group_name_H-M   'P 1'
#
loop_
_entity.id
_entity.type
_entity.pdbx_description
1 polymer ?
#
loop_
_entity_poly.entity_id
_entity_poly.type
_entity_poly.pdbx_seq_one_letter_code
_entity_poly.pdbx_strand_id
1 'polypeptide(L)'
;MKAKKKKFFREASKVDIKRECTLIEVDWRDPDMIPRLLSLEEGQALVVNRPLFPSNYRSSREFMKKGEELRPSKRALLSQVVANKKAPYEFRSEAFDRIEGPYLAGYSFRPFFPFGIKKHLSGDNRIRRISLVECLEGAKISAYANQEQFTEALIEVQKYIDAREALNSGGIFHVRTTSRTEKKGRYDFNWMSVPVNQKGDTRKFKVGWLLATEGHDCMRKEWHFRYSGRPSVQEHVFCAHEIAAYRQICEVMWKEGNKTPMVMNPFVQPSSMMIEVYNRVLDSMLIYDESLSSKDKLRTTNKADEEIALWMAVNKYGHDDTCFRESGTRLRDENWSLRYV
;
A
#
# COMPACT_ATOMS: atom_id res chain seq x y z
N MET A 1 -2.93 27.82 -1.05
CA MET A 1 -3.12 27.16 0.27
C MET A 1 -3.09 25.65 0.10
N LYS A 2 -2.38 24.90 0.95
CA LYS A 2 -2.46 23.42 0.93
C LYS A 2 -3.89 23.00 1.27
N ALA A 3 -4.46 22.10 0.48
CA ALA A 3 -5.81 21.62 0.72
C ALA A 3 -5.88 20.85 2.05
N LYS A 4 -6.92 21.12 2.85
CA LYS A 4 -7.06 20.57 4.20
C LYS A 4 -7.52 19.11 4.15
N LYS A 5 -6.90 18.22 4.95
CA LYS A 5 -7.34 16.82 5.09
C LYS A 5 -8.59 16.73 5.99
N LYS A 6 -9.50 15.80 5.68
CA LYS A 6 -10.66 15.49 6.54
C LYS A 6 -10.18 15.03 7.91
N LYS A 7 -10.95 15.29 8.97
CA LYS A 7 -10.57 15.01 10.38
C LYS A 7 -10.00 13.60 10.59
N PHE A 8 -10.58 12.58 9.96
CA PHE A 8 -10.15 11.17 10.05
C PHE A 8 -8.74 10.90 9.49
N PHE A 9 -8.28 11.71 8.54
CA PHE A 9 -6.98 11.55 7.88
C PHE A 9 -5.93 12.58 8.34
N ARG A 10 -6.23 13.38 9.37
CA ARG A 10 -5.25 14.34 9.88
C ARG A 10 -4.25 13.63 10.79
N GLU A 11 -2.97 13.87 10.48
CA GLU A 11 -1.80 13.49 11.27
C GLU A 11 -1.44 14.61 12.26
N ALA A 12 -0.73 14.27 13.34
CA ALA A 12 -0.17 15.24 14.26
C ALA A 12 0.85 16.15 13.55
N SER A 13 0.84 17.45 13.84
CA SER A 13 1.89 18.34 13.35
C SER A 13 3.12 18.24 14.24
N LYS A 14 4.29 18.62 13.71
CA LYS A 14 5.51 18.77 14.53
C LYS A 14 5.27 19.60 15.79
N VAL A 15 4.48 20.67 15.66
CA VAL A 15 4.20 21.57 16.79
C VAL A 15 3.37 20.87 17.85
N ASP A 16 2.38 20.08 17.44
CA ASP A 16 1.53 19.35 18.38
C ASP A 16 2.35 18.28 19.12
N ILE A 17 3.15 17.48 18.40
CA ILE A 17 4.04 16.47 19.00
C ILE A 17 5.00 17.10 20.01
N LYS A 18 5.68 18.20 19.64
CA LYS A 18 6.65 18.86 20.54
C LYS A 18 6.02 19.51 21.76
N ARG A 19 4.74 19.90 21.67
CA ARG A 19 4.02 20.54 22.77
C ARG A 19 3.48 19.51 23.75
N GLU A 20 3.03 18.37 23.23
CA GLU A 20 2.22 17.41 23.97
C GLU A 20 3.01 16.16 24.39
N CYS A 21 4.19 15.94 23.79
CA CYS A 21 5.01 14.77 24.08
C CYS A 21 6.39 15.08 24.68
N THR A 22 6.83 14.19 25.57
CA THR A 22 8.23 14.02 25.96
C THR A 22 8.98 13.34 24.82
N LEU A 23 10.10 13.94 24.40
CA LEU A 23 10.89 13.45 23.27
C LEU A 23 11.94 12.44 23.73
N ILE A 24 11.90 11.24 23.16
CA ILE A 24 12.85 10.15 23.41
C ILE A 24 13.73 10.00 22.17
N GLU A 25 15.03 10.24 22.31
CA GLU A 25 15.97 10.11 21.21
C GLU A 25 16.35 8.64 20.96
N VAL A 26 16.47 8.28 19.68
CA VAL A 26 16.94 6.96 19.25
C VAL A 26 17.91 7.10 18.08
N ASP A 27 18.87 6.19 18.01
CA ASP A 27 19.74 6.09 16.84
C ASP A 27 18.98 5.48 15.66
N TRP A 28 19.14 6.06 14.47
CA TRP A 28 18.51 5.56 13.24
C TRP A 28 18.91 4.11 12.88
N ARG A 29 20.02 3.60 13.41
CA ARG A 29 20.47 2.21 13.22
C ARG A 29 19.98 1.27 14.32
N ASP A 30 19.22 1.75 15.29
CA ASP A 30 18.74 0.91 16.39
C ASP A 30 17.85 -0.23 15.81
N PRO A 31 18.28 -1.51 15.93
CA PRO A 31 17.49 -2.64 15.45
C PRO A 31 16.15 -2.78 16.18
N ASP A 32 16.01 -2.16 17.35
CA ASP A 32 14.82 -2.16 18.17
C ASP A 32 14.03 -0.84 18.08
N MET A 33 14.29 0.00 17.07
CA MET A 33 13.52 1.24 16.86
C MET A 33 12.00 1.00 16.80
N ILE A 34 11.55 -0.07 16.12
CA ILE A 34 10.12 -0.40 16.04
C ILE A 34 9.56 -0.93 17.37
N PRO A 35 10.20 -1.91 18.06
CA PRO A 35 9.84 -2.23 19.44
C PRO A 35 9.74 -1.02 20.36
N ARG A 36 10.72 -0.10 20.33
CA ARG A 36 10.72 1.13 21.12
C ARG A 36 9.57 2.06 20.75
N LEU A 37 9.27 2.19 19.46
CA LEU A 37 8.13 2.97 18.98
C LEU A 37 6.81 2.41 19.54
N LEU A 38 6.64 1.08 19.51
CA LEU A 38 5.46 0.41 20.04
C LEU A 38 5.37 0.50 21.57
N SER A 39 6.50 0.57 22.28
CA SER A 39 6.54 0.68 23.73
C SER A 39 6.46 2.12 24.26
N LEU A 40 6.23 3.12 23.40
CA LEU A 40 6.05 4.51 23.86
C LEU A 40 4.78 4.61 24.73
N GLU A 41 4.94 5.21 25.90
CA GLU A 41 3.84 5.54 26.82
C GLU A 41 3.07 6.78 26.36
N GLU A 42 1.96 7.06 27.04
CA GLU A 42 1.16 8.25 26.82
C GLU A 42 1.97 9.54 26.91
N GLY A 43 1.85 10.37 25.88
CA GLY A 43 2.61 11.62 25.81
C GLY A 43 4.10 11.40 25.60
N GLN A 44 4.54 10.30 25.00
CA GLN A 44 5.90 10.13 24.50
C GLN A 44 5.95 10.17 22.97
N ALA A 45 7.08 10.65 22.44
CA ALA A 45 7.35 10.64 21.01
C ALA A 45 8.82 10.31 20.75
N LEU A 46 9.07 9.56 19.68
CA LEU A 46 10.41 9.15 19.27
C LEU A 46 11.05 10.21 18.38
N VAL A 47 12.30 10.56 18.63
CA VAL A 47 13.12 11.39 17.77
C VAL A 47 14.24 10.53 17.19
N VAL A 48 14.16 10.24 15.90
CA VAL A 48 15.23 9.55 15.20
C VAL A 48 16.30 10.56 14.82
N ASN A 49 17.53 10.33 15.25
CA ASN A 49 18.63 11.28 15.15
C ASN A 49 19.13 11.55 13.71
N ARG A 50 18.60 10.86 12.68
CA ARG A 50 18.88 11.08 11.25
C ARG A 50 17.69 10.69 10.36
N PRO A 51 17.63 11.16 9.10
CA PRO A 51 16.70 10.63 8.10
C PRO A 51 16.90 9.12 7.89
N LEU A 52 15.79 8.38 7.76
CA LEU A 52 15.84 6.92 7.62
C LEU A 52 16.29 6.47 6.23
N PHE A 53 16.04 7.27 5.19
CA PHE A 53 16.41 6.88 3.83
C PHE A 53 17.94 6.90 3.63
N PRO A 54 18.51 5.93 2.89
CA PRO A 54 19.95 5.83 2.71
C PRO A 54 20.59 7.09 2.09
N SER A 55 21.76 7.48 2.61
CA SER A 55 22.45 8.72 2.25
C SER A 55 22.98 8.76 0.80
N ASN A 56 23.03 7.62 0.11
CA ASN A 56 23.38 7.53 -1.31
C ASN A 56 22.25 8.03 -2.24
N TYR A 57 21.06 8.34 -1.72
CA TYR A 57 19.99 9.01 -2.46
C TYR A 57 19.98 10.51 -2.14
N ARG A 58 19.77 11.36 -3.16
CA ARG A 58 19.78 12.83 -2.98
C ARG A 58 18.57 13.34 -2.19
N SER A 59 17.49 12.56 -2.14
CA SER A 59 16.26 12.91 -1.44
C SER A 59 15.38 11.69 -1.19
N SER A 60 14.46 11.82 -0.24
CA SER A 60 13.38 10.84 -0.01
C SER A 60 12.59 10.52 -1.29
N ARG A 61 12.35 11.52 -2.15
CA ARG A 61 11.68 11.33 -3.44
C ARG A 61 12.50 10.48 -4.40
N GLU A 62 13.82 10.64 -4.42
CA GLU A 62 14.69 9.82 -5.26
C GLU A 62 14.70 8.36 -4.77
N PHE A 63 14.79 8.15 -3.45
CA PHE A 63 14.65 6.82 -2.85
C PHE A 63 13.30 6.17 -3.20
N MET A 64 12.18 6.87 -3.03
CA MET A 64 10.85 6.34 -3.41
C MET A 64 10.69 6.09 -4.92
N LYS A 65 11.64 6.49 -5.77
CA LYS A 65 11.62 6.24 -7.22
C LYS A 65 12.64 5.19 -7.65
N LYS A 66 13.83 5.18 -7.07
CA LYS A 66 14.99 4.38 -7.49
C LYS A 66 15.50 3.41 -6.42
N GLY A 67 14.97 3.50 -5.20
CA GLY A 67 15.24 2.61 -4.09
C GLY A 67 15.01 1.16 -4.47
N GLU A 68 15.66 0.27 -3.71
CA GLU A 68 15.45 -1.16 -3.86
C GLU A 68 13.98 -1.53 -3.61
N GLU A 69 13.49 -2.52 -4.35
CA GLU A 69 12.13 -3.02 -4.21
C GLU A 69 12.20 -4.52 -3.94
N LEU A 70 11.40 -5.00 -3.00
CA LEU A 70 11.26 -6.44 -2.81
C LEU A 70 10.56 -7.05 -4.02
N ARG A 71 11.15 -8.08 -4.60
CA ARG A 71 10.61 -8.75 -5.79
C ARG A 71 10.24 -10.19 -5.43
N PRO A 72 8.95 -10.51 -5.31
CA PRO A 72 8.49 -11.88 -5.21
C PRO A 72 9.09 -12.74 -6.33
N SER A 73 9.55 -13.95 -5.97
CA SER A 73 10.32 -14.81 -6.87
C SER A 73 9.60 -15.05 -8.20
N LYS A 74 10.27 -14.71 -9.29
CA LYS A 74 9.77 -14.83 -10.68
C LYS A 74 9.84 -16.25 -11.25
N ARG A 75 10.28 -17.24 -10.47
CA ARG A 75 10.78 -18.52 -11.01
C ARG A 75 9.72 -19.40 -11.67
N ALA A 76 8.44 -19.05 -11.60
CA ALA A 76 7.39 -19.82 -12.23
C ALA A 76 7.05 -19.26 -13.63
N LEU A 77 7.26 -20.05 -14.68
CA LEU A 77 6.54 -19.87 -15.95
C LEU A 77 5.03 -19.81 -15.68
N LEU A 78 4.24 -19.16 -16.53
CA LEU A 78 2.78 -19.13 -16.37
C LEU A 78 2.19 -20.54 -16.15
N SER A 79 2.72 -21.54 -16.87
CA SER A 79 2.37 -22.96 -16.70
C SER A 79 2.67 -23.49 -15.30
N GLN A 80 3.78 -23.07 -14.70
CA GLN A 80 4.17 -23.46 -13.34
C GLN A 80 3.31 -22.76 -12.28
N VAL A 81 2.92 -21.50 -12.48
CA VAL A 81 2.00 -20.80 -11.56
C VAL A 81 0.64 -21.50 -11.54
N VAL A 82 0.14 -21.84 -12.73
CA VAL A 82 -1.11 -22.58 -12.91
C VAL A 82 -1.03 -23.98 -12.30
N ALA A 83 0.09 -24.70 -12.50
CA ALA A 83 0.31 -26.03 -11.94
C ALA A 83 0.46 -26.02 -10.41
N ASN A 84 1.23 -25.06 -9.88
CA ASN A 84 1.50 -24.94 -8.44
C ASN A 84 0.33 -24.32 -7.67
N LYS A 85 -0.67 -23.75 -8.37
CA LYS A 85 -1.87 -23.13 -7.79
C LYS A 85 -1.56 -22.09 -6.69
N LYS A 86 -0.42 -21.40 -6.82
CA LYS A 86 -0.02 -20.33 -5.88
C LYS A 86 -0.62 -18.99 -6.30
N ALA A 87 -1.29 -18.33 -5.37
CA ALA A 87 -1.86 -17.01 -5.51
C ALA A 87 -0.81 -15.91 -5.27
N PRO A 88 -1.04 -14.67 -5.75
CA PRO A 88 -0.11 -13.55 -5.57
C PRO A 88 0.32 -13.30 -4.11
N TYR A 89 -0.59 -13.46 -3.14
CA TYR A 89 -0.26 -13.23 -1.73
C TYR A 89 0.74 -14.27 -1.18
N GLU A 90 0.74 -15.50 -1.69
CA GLU A 90 1.67 -16.55 -1.23
C GLU A 90 3.11 -16.23 -1.68
N PHE A 91 3.27 -15.81 -2.94
CA PHE A 91 4.58 -15.34 -3.43
C PHE A 91 5.07 -14.11 -2.68
N ARG A 92 4.15 -13.23 -2.27
CA ARG A 92 4.47 -12.07 -1.44
C ARG A 92 4.94 -12.52 -0.05
N SER A 93 4.18 -13.39 0.62
CA SER A 93 4.52 -13.92 1.95
C SER A 93 5.93 -14.51 1.96
N GLU A 94 6.21 -15.43 1.02
CA GLU A 94 7.53 -16.07 0.89
C GLU A 94 8.68 -15.08 0.66
N ALA A 95 8.40 -13.94 0.02
CA ALA A 95 9.39 -12.90 -0.20
C ALA A 95 9.58 -12.02 1.05
N PHE A 96 8.50 -11.76 1.78
CA PHE A 96 8.53 -10.96 3.01
C PHE A 96 9.31 -11.68 4.11
N ASP A 97 9.18 -13.00 4.20
CA ASP A 97 9.88 -13.83 5.20
C ASP A 97 11.37 -14.00 4.90
N ARG A 98 11.88 -13.44 3.80
CA ARG A 98 13.28 -13.54 3.34
C ARG A 98 13.95 -12.18 3.17
N ILE A 99 13.38 -11.14 3.79
CA ILE A 99 13.97 -9.81 3.74
C ILE A 99 15.28 -9.83 4.55
N GLU A 100 16.33 -9.27 3.95
CA GLU A 100 17.65 -9.15 4.58
C GLU A 100 17.91 -7.75 5.16
N GLY A 101 17.02 -6.78 4.88
CA GLY A 101 17.13 -5.43 5.40
C GLY A 101 15.91 -4.54 5.08
N PRO A 102 15.70 -3.47 5.87
CA PRO A 102 14.47 -2.68 5.82
C PRO A 102 14.46 -1.55 4.79
N TYR A 103 15.58 -1.31 4.08
CA TYR A 103 15.73 -0.16 3.17
C TYR A 103 15.07 -0.39 1.80
N LEU A 104 13.79 -0.74 1.83
CA LEU A 104 12.98 -1.02 0.66
C LEU A 104 12.02 0.14 0.39
N ALA A 105 11.84 0.47 -0.89
CA ALA A 105 10.94 1.53 -1.35
C ALA A 105 9.57 1.00 -1.80
N GLY A 106 9.25 -0.25 -1.42
CA GLY A 106 8.06 -1.00 -1.80
C GLY A 106 8.39 -2.41 -2.31
N TYR A 107 7.37 -3.07 -2.86
CA TYR A 107 7.51 -4.35 -3.53
C TYR A 107 6.95 -4.27 -4.95
N SER A 108 7.47 -5.12 -5.84
CA SER A 108 7.03 -5.11 -7.22
C SER A 108 7.04 -6.47 -7.89
N PHE A 109 6.12 -6.63 -8.83
CA PHE A 109 6.02 -7.83 -9.65
C PHE A 109 5.75 -7.46 -11.11
N ARG A 110 6.05 -8.39 -12.01
CA ARG A 110 5.63 -8.27 -13.41
C ARG A 110 4.50 -9.23 -13.68
N PRO A 111 3.50 -8.86 -14.49
CA PRO A 111 2.53 -9.81 -14.98
C PRO A 111 3.21 -10.96 -15.74
N PHE A 112 2.68 -12.17 -15.62
CA PHE A 112 3.19 -13.31 -16.36
C PHE A 112 2.90 -13.16 -17.85
N PHE A 113 3.95 -13.20 -18.67
CA PHE A 113 3.83 -13.24 -20.12
C PHE A 113 3.71 -14.70 -20.58
N PRO A 114 2.72 -15.07 -21.42
CA PRO A 114 2.76 -16.36 -22.10
C PRO A 114 3.89 -16.30 -23.13
N PHE A 115 5.04 -16.92 -22.85
CA PHE A 115 6.02 -17.22 -23.90
C PHE A 115 5.29 -18.01 -25.01
N GLY A 116 5.28 -17.47 -26.23
CA GLY A 116 4.79 -18.19 -27.42
C GLY A 116 3.45 -17.74 -28.02
N ILE A 117 2.71 -16.79 -27.44
CA ILE A 117 1.51 -16.23 -28.09
C ILE A 117 1.88 -14.89 -28.72
N LYS A 118 1.63 -14.76 -30.03
CA LYS A 118 1.91 -13.57 -30.84
C LYS A 118 1.49 -12.29 -30.10
N LYS A 119 2.36 -11.28 -30.20
CA LYS A 119 2.41 -9.91 -29.63
C LYS A 119 1.09 -9.12 -29.45
N HIS A 120 -0.05 -9.63 -29.89
CA HIS A 120 -1.30 -8.89 -30.07
C HIS A 120 -2.36 -9.11 -28.98
N LEU A 121 -2.21 -10.08 -28.06
CA LEU A 121 -3.23 -10.37 -27.02
C LEU A 121 -2.78 -10.15 -25.56
N SER A 122 -1.54 -9.72 -25.31
CA SER A 122 -1.11 -9.29 -23.96
C SER A 122 0.11 -8.37 -24.03
N GLY A 123 -0.10 -7.09 -24.32
CA GLY A 123 0.96 -6.08 -24.44
C GLY A 123 1.40 -5.42 -23.12
N ASP A 124 0.78 -5.77 -21.99
CA ASP A 124 1.08 -5.14 -20.70
C ASP A 124 2.27 -5.82 -19.99
N ASN A 125 3.47 -5.28 -20.22
CA ASN A 125 4.70 -5.66 -19.53
C ASN A 125 5.09 -4.66 -18.43
N ARG A 126 4.12 -3.89 -17.91
CA ARG A 126 4.41 -2.89 -16.88
C ARG A 126 4.67 -3.57 -15.55
N ILE A 127 5.74 -3.18 -14.87
CA ILE A 127 6.00 -3.55 -13.48
C ILE A 127 4.88 -2.99 -12.62
N ARG A 128 4.24 -3.84 -11.82
CA ARG A 128 3.30 -3.45 -10.79
C ARG A 128 4.10 -3.09 -9.54
N ARG A 129 4.06 -1.82 -9.13
CA ARG A 129 4.75 -1.35 -7.93
C ARG A 129 3.75 -0.99 -6.85
N ILE A 130 4.00 -1.48 -5.65
CA ILE A 130 3.16 -1.29 -4.47
C ILE A 130 4.04 -0.84 -3.32
N SER A 131 3.60 0.14 -2.55
CA SER A 131 4.27 0.61 -1.34
C SER A 131 3.42 0.20 -0.14
N LEU A 132 4.06 -0.16 0.98
CA LEU A 132 3.37 -0.50 2.22
C LEU A 132 2.55 0.69 2.73
N VAL A 133 3.09 1.91 2.62
CA VAL A 133 2.36 3.15 2.96
C VAL A 133 1.05 3.24 2.17
N GLU A 134 1.06 2.98 0.85
CA GLU A 134 -0.17 3.04 0.06
C GLU A 134 -1.17 1.94 0.43
N CYS A 135 -0.69 0.77 0.91
CA CYS A 135 -1.55 -0.28 1.43
C CYS A 135 -2.23 0.13 2.75
N LEU A 136 -1.51 0.74 3.67
CA LEU A 136 -2.04 1.25 4.94
C LEU A 136 -3.00 2.43 4.70
N GLU A 137 -2.65 3.36 3.82
CA GLU A 137 -3.53 4.47 3.43
C GLU A 137 -4.79 3.99 2.71
N GLY A 138 -4.67 2.98 1.85
CA GLY A 138 -5.83 2.36 1.20
C GLY A 138 -6.74 1.64 2.20
N ALA A 139 -6.15 0.97 3.19
CA ALA A 139 -6.88 0.39 4.31
C ALA A 139 -7.59 1.47 5.15
N LYS A 140 -6.93 2.60 5.44
CA LYS A 140 -7.51 3.76 6.14
C LYS A 140 -8.68 4.39 5.38
N ILE A 141 -8.57 4.54 4.05
CA ILE A 141 -9.67 5.02 3.20
C ILE A 141 -10.86 4.06 3.25
N SER A 142 -10.59 2.75 3.15
CA SER A 142 -11.64 1.72 3.26
C SER A 142 -12.30 1.71 4.64
N ALA A 143 -11.54 1.86 5.73
CA ALA A 143 -12.05 1.99 7.09
C ALA A 143 -12.95 3.23 7.26
N TYR A 144 -12.51 4.38 6.74
CA TYR A 144 -13.31 5.61 6.72
C TYR A 144 -14.60 5.44 5.93
N ALA A 145 -14.53 4.80 4.76
CA ALA A 145 -15.68 4.61 3.89
C ALA A 145 -16.78 3.71 4.50
N ASN A 146 -16.40 2.85 5.45
CA ASN A 146 -17.28 1.90 6.11
C ASN A 146 -17.72 2.33 7.53
N GLN A 147 -17.51 3.59 7.91
CA GLN A 147 -18.02 4.13 9.17
C GLN A 147 -19.55 4.22 9.16
N GLU A 148 -20.20 3.83 10.27
CA GLU A 148 -21.67 3.68 10.36
C GLU A 148 -22.43 5.00 10.22
N GLN A 149 -21.76 6.11 10.50
CA GLN A 149 -22.31 7.47 10.37
C GLN A 149 -22.62 7.89 8.93
N PHE A 150 -22.15 7.14 7.93
CA PHE A 150 -22.41 7.44 6.52
C PHE A 150 -23.63 6.65 6.02
N THR A 151 -24.64 7.38 5.56
CA THR A 151 -25.86 6.82 4.94
C THR A 151 -25.64 6.42 3.47
N GLU A 152 -24.65 7.04 2.81
CA GLU A 152 -24.29 6.75 1.43
C GLU A 152 -22.96 6.00 1.35
N ALA A 153 -22.85 5.08 0.38
CA ALA A 153 -21.60 4.40 0.09
C ALA A 153 -20.53 5.42 -0.35
N LEU A 154 -19.42 5.47 0.36
CA LEU A 154 -18.28 6.34 0.02
C LEU A 154 -17.30 5.71 -0.98
N ILE A 155 -17.45 4.41 -1.23
CA ILE A 155 -16.82 3.67 -2.33
C ILE A 155 -17.93 2.92 -3.06
N GLU A 156 -18.26 3.36 -4.27
CA GLU A 156 -19.28 2.73 -5.11
C GLU A 156 -18.60 1.78 -6.09
N VAL A 157 -19.12 0.57 -6.24
CA VAL A 157 -18.59 -0.45 -7.17
C VAL A 157 -19.71 -0.86 -8.12
N GLN A 158 -19.49 -0.64 -9.42
CA GLN A 158 -20.37 -1.09 -10.49
C GLN A 158 -19.66 -2.13 -11.34
N LYS A 159 -20.31 -3.28 -11.53
CA LYS A 159 -19.74 -4.46 -12.17
C LYS A 159 -20.06 -4.49 -13.66
N TYR A 160 -19.04 -4.47 -14.50
CA TYR A 160 -19.15 -4.64 -15.95
C TYR A 160 -18.48 -5.96 -16.32
N ILE A 161 -19.25 -7.05 -16.29
CA ILE A 161 -18.77 -8.39 -16.61
C ILE A 161 -19.50 -8.88 -17.85
N ASP A 162 -18.81 -8.85 -19.00
CA ASP A 162 -19.17 -9.75 -20.10
C ASP A 162 -18.69 -11.16 -19.72
N ALA A 163 -19.64 -12.10 -19.61
CA ALA A 163 -19.37 -13.47 -19.18
C ALA A 163 -18.36 -14.21 -20.06
N ARG A 164 -18.19 -13.84 -21.34
CA ARG A 164 -17.24 -14.52 -22.24
C ARG A 164 -15.82 -13.96 -22.12
N GLU A 165 -15.66 -12.65 -22.05
CA GLU A 165 -14.34 -12.01 -21.96
C GLU A 165 -13.75 -12.06 -20.54
N ALA A 166 -14.60 -12.00 -19.52
CA ALA A 166 -14.15 -12.03 -18.12
C ALA A 166 -13.42 -13.32 -17.74
N LEU A 167 -13.69 -14.42 -18.43
CA LEU A 167 -13.00 -15.69 -18.22
C LEU A 167 -11.51 -15.64 -18.55
N ASN A 168 -11.12 -14.85 -19.56
CA ASN A 168 -9.74 -14.77 -20.05
C ASN A 168 -9.00 -13.52 -19.59
N SER A 169 -9.73 -12.42 -19.44
CA SER A 169 -9.17 -11.10 -19.12
C SER A 169 -9.47 -10.65 -17.70
N GLY A 170 -10.42 -11.29 -17.00
CA GLY A 170 -10.94 -10.82 -15.71
C GLY A 170 -12.10 -9.85 -15.86
N GLY A 171 -12.80 -9.58 -14.76
CA GLY A 171 -13.91 -8.62 -14.73
C GLY A 171 -13.41 -7.17 -14.74
N ILE A 172 -14.26 -6.29 -15.27
CA ILE A 172 -14.09 -4.84 -15.22
C ILE A 172 -15.03 -4.27 -14.16
N PHE A 173 -14.52 -3.37 -13.34
CA PHE A 173 -15.28 -2.74 -12.28
C PHE A 173 -15.09 -1.23 -12.37
N HIS A 174 -16.17 -0.50 -12.57
CA HIS A 174 -16.17 0.94 -12.42
C HIS A 174 -16.28 1.28 -10.95
N VAL A 175 -15.39 2.13 -10.44
CA VAL A 175 -15.33 2.44 -9.02
C VAL A 175 -15.23 3.94 -8.77
N ARG A 176 -16.01 4.43 -7.81
CA ARG A 176 -15.96 5.81 -7.34
C ARG A 176 -15.51 5.84 -5.88
N THR A 177 -14.28 6.31 -5.63
CA THR A 177 -13.62 6.25 -4.31
C THR A 177 -13.49 7.63 -3.67
N THR A 178 -13.86 7.76 -2.39
CA THR A 178 -13.74 9.02 -1.64
C THR A 178 -12.31 9.56 -1.54
N SER A 179 -12.17 10.88 -1.50
CA SER A 179 -10.89 11.56 -1.25
C SER A 179 -10.61 11.72 0.24
N ARG A 180 -9.32 11.84 0.59
CA ARG A 180 -8.85 12.23 1.94
C ARG A 180 -8.93 13.73 2.21
N THR A 181 -9.08 14.53 1.15
CA THR A 181 -9.10 15.99 1.20
C THR A 181 -10.53 16.51 1.43
N GLU A 182 -10.68 17.53 2.27
CA GLU A 182 -11.97 18.22 2.47
C GLU A 182 -12.45 18.85 1.16
N LYS A 183 -13.75 18.72 0.88
CA LYS A 183 -14.43 19.26 -0.31
C LYS A 183 -13.93 18.73 -1.67
N LYS A 184 -12.94 17.84 -1.71
CA LYS A 184 -12.52 17.19 -2.95
C LYS A 184 -13.53 16.10 -3.32
N GLY A 185 -13.92 16.09 -4.59
CA GLY A 185 -14.81 15.06 -5.17
C GLY A 185 -14.21 13.66 -5.08
N ARG A 186 -15.05 12.66 -5.39
CA ARG A 186 -14.62 11.26 -5.47
C ARG A 186 -13.76 11.05 -6.72
N TYR A 187 -12.82 10.13 -6.63
CA TYR A 187 -12.04 9.65 -7.76
C TYR A 187 -12.85 8.60 -8.51
N ASP A 188 -12.86 8.70 -9.82
CA ASP A 188 -13.65 7.86 -10.70
C ASP A 188 -12.70 7.15 -11.69
N PHE A 189 -12.75 5.82 -11.75
CA PHE A 189 -11.84 5.02 -12.56
C PHE A 189 -12.32 3.58 -12.72
N ASN A 190 -11.73 2.88 -13.68
CA ASN A 190 -12.02 1.47 -13.94
C ASN A 190 -10.90 0.59 -13.41
N TRP A 191 -11.28 -0.45 -12.67
CA TRP A 191 -10.44 -1.60 -12.34
C TRP A 191 -10.55 -2.64 -13.44
N MET A 192 -9.41 -3.03 -13.98
CA MET A 192 -9.27 -4.00 -15.06
C MET A 192 -8.65 -5.29 -14.52
N SER A 193 -9.03 -6.40 -15.13
CA SER A 193 -8.47 -7.72 -14.85
C SER A 193 -8.69 -8.22 -13.42
N VAL A 194 -9.85 -7.91 -12.82
CA VAL A 194 -10.20 -8.45 -11.50
C VAL A 194 -10.54 -9.94 -11.65
N PRO A 195 -9.91 -10.85 -10.90
CA PRO A 195 -10.16 -12.28 -11.03
C PRO A 195 -11.51 -12.65 -10.40
N VAL A 196 -12.52 -12.85 -11.24
CA VAL A 196 -13.91 -13.16 -10.84
C VAL A 196 -14.29 -14.62 -11.04
N ASN A 197 -13.40 -15.45 -11.59
CA ASN A 197 -13.73 -16.85 -11.91
C ASN A 197 -13.91 -17.67 -10.62
N GLN A 198 -14.83 -18.62 -10.63
CA GLN A 198 -15.21 -19.41 -9.45
C GLN A 198 -14.19 -20.51 -9.08
N LYS A 199 -14.43 -21.16 -7.94
CA LYS A 199 -13.62 -22.25 -7.36
C LYS A 199 -13.40 -23.36 -8.41
N GLY A 200 -12.13 -23.63 -8.75
CA GLY A 200 -11.73 -24.67 -9.70
C GLY A 200 -11.13 -24.13 -11.01
N ASP A 201 -11.45 -22.89 -11.41
CA ASP A 201 -10.86 -22.30 -12.60
C ASP A 201 -9.41 -21.89 -12.34
N THR A 202 -8.47 -22.47 -13.10
CA THR A 202 -7.05 -22.17 -12.97
C THR A 202 -6.65 -20.85 -13.65
N ARG A 203 -7.47 -20.29 -14.54
CA ARG A 203 -7.20 -19.01 -15.21
C ARG A 203 -7.18 -17.83 -14.23
N LYS A 204 -7.82 -17.94 -13.07
CA LYS A 204 -7.73 -16.93 -12.00
C LYS A 204 -6.29 -16.64 -11.58
N PHE A 205 -5.42 -17.66 -11.61
CA PHE A 205 -3.99 -17.52 -11.29
C PHE A 205 -3.22 -16.77 -12.38
N LYS A 206 -3.74 -16.66 -13.60
CA LYS A 206 -3.21 -15.77 -14.64
C LYS A 206 -3.73 -14.34 -14.42
N VAL A 207 -5.04 -14.21 -14.27
CA VAL A 207 -5.74 -12.92 -14.18
C VAL A 207 -5.30 -12.12 -12.96
N GLY A 208 -5.06 -12.76 -11.81
CA GLY A 208 -4.60 -12.08 -10.58
C GLY A 208 -3.30 -11.28 -10.72
N TRP A 209 -2.48 -11.57 -11.74
CA TRP A 209 -1.24 -10.83 -12.01
C TRP A 209 -1.39 -9.72 -13.06
N LEU A 210 -2.53 -9.62 -13.72
CA LEU A 210 -2.82 -8.66 -14.79
C LEU A 210 -3.55 -7.40 -14.30
N LEU A 211 -3.77 -7.29 -12.99
CA LEU A 211 -4.46 -6.17 -12.35
C LEU A 211 -3.92 -4.82 -12.84
N ALA A 212 -4.83 -3.93 -13.21
CA ALA A 212 -4.53 -2.57 -13.65
C ALA A 212 -5.74 -1.67 -13.44
N THR A 213 -5.52 -0.36 -13.51
CA THR A 213 -6.59 0.64 -13.56
C THR A 213 -6.49 1.52 -14.80
N GLU A 214 -7.63 2.04 -15.25
CA GLU A 214 -7.76 3.03 -16.32
C GLU A 214 -8.55 4.25 -15.84
N GLY A 215 -8.19 5.45 -16.30
CA GLY A 215 -8.88 6.70 -15.96
C GLY A 215 -8.57 7.27 -14.57
N HIS A 216 -7.74 6.61 -13.76
CA HIS A 216 -7.40 7.13 -12.42
C HIS A 216 -6.38 8.26 -12.47
N ASP A 217 -6.86 9.49 -12.34
CA ASP A 217 -6.03 10.69 -12.21
C ASP A 217 -5.89 11.12 -10.74
N CYS A 218 -4.79 10.71 -10.12
CA CYS A 218 -4.37 11.23 -8.83
C CYS A 218 -3.01 11.88 -9.02
N MET A 219 -2.83 13.11 -8.49
CA MET A 219 -1.56 13.85 -8.53
C MET A 219 -0.35 13.00 -8.12
N ARG A 220 -0.51 11.96 -7.28
CA ARG A 220 0.60 11.03 -6.96
C ARG A 220 1.13 10.30 -8.20
N LYS A 221 0.29 9.95 -9.18
CA LYS A 221 0.68 9.27 -10.44
C LYS A 221 1.41 10.19 -11.41
N GLU A 222 1.11 11.49 -11.41
CA GLU A 222 1.69 12.50 -12.31
C GLU A 222 3.20 12.70 -12.14
N TRP A 223 3.82 12.15 -11.09
CA TRP A 223 5.24 12.41 -10.78
C TRP A 223 6.14 11.18 -10.85
N HIS A 224 5.61 10.02 -11.25
CA HIS A 224 6.35 8.77 -11.42
C HIS A 224 6.94 8.58 -12.84
N PHE A 225 7.18 9.67 -13.57
CA PHE A 225 7.89 9.61 -14.85
C PHE A 225 9.40 9.43 -14.63
N ARG A 226 10.00 8.28 -15.03
CA ARG A 226 11.47 8.13 -15.11
C ARG A 226 11.97 8.84 -16.37
N TYR A 227 12.83 9.86 -16.22
CA TYR A 227 13.57 10.46 -17.34
C TYR A 227 14.66 9.46 -17.78
N SER A 228 14.29 8.46 -18.57
CA SER A 228 15.23 7.50 -19.15
C SER A 228 15.23 7.54 -20.69
N GLY A 229 14.80 8.66 -21.31
CA GLY A 229 14.72 8.78 -22.77
C GLY A 229 13.75 7.80 -23.44
N ARG A 230 12.97 7.06 -22.64
CA ARG A 230 11.88 6.17 -23.04
C ARG A 230 10.69 6.52 -22.16
N PRO A 231 9.47 6.64 -22.70
CA PRO A 231 8.32 7.04 -21.91
C PRO A 231 8.14 6.04 -20.75
N SER A 232 7.72 6.53 -19.59
CA SER A 232 7.50 5.80 -18.33
C SER A 232 6.40 4.73 -18.39
N VAL A 233 6.08 4.22 -19.59
CA VAL A 233 5.08 3.20 -19.92
C VAL A 233 5.47 1.81 -19.44
N GLN A 234 6.45 1.68 -18.55
CA GLN A 234 6.94 0.38 -18.04
C GLN A 234 6.53 0.10 -16.60
N GLU A 235 5.82 1.02 -15.92
CA GLU A 235 5.39 0.82 -14.53
C GLU A 235 3.92 1.19 -14.37
N HIS A 236 3.24 0.45 -13.49
CA HIS A 236 1.92 0.74 -12.97
C HIS A 236 2.06 0.82 -11.46
N VAL A 237 2.01 2.03 -10.91
CA VAL A 237 2.15 2.30 -9.48
C VAL A 237 0.74 2.43 -8.89
N PHE A 238 0.39 1.54 -7.97
CA PHE A 238 -0.89 1.58 -7.28
C PHE A 238 -0.86 2.58 -6.13
N CYS A 239 -1.87 3.45 -6.05
CA CYS A 239 -2.07 4.37 -4.94
C CYS A 239 -3.16 3.88 -3.98
N ALA A 240 -3.28 4.57 -2.84
CA ALA A 240 -4.23 4.26 -1.78
C ALA A 240 -5.69 4.18 -2.24
N HIS A 241 -6.13 5.05 -3.15
CA HIS A 241 -7.53 5.02 -3.64
C HIS A 241 -7.82 3.76 -4.45
N GLU A 242 -6.86 3.33 -5.27
CA GLU A 242 -6.98 2.09 -6.04
C GLU A 242 -7.03 0.89 -5.09
N ILE A 243 -6.12 0.84 -4.12
CA ILE A 243 -6.08 -0.24 -3.14
C ILE A 243 -7.38 -0.29 -2.32
N ALA A 244 -7.91 0.86 -1.90
CA ALA A 244 -9.21 0.95 -1.23
C ALA A 244 -10.37 0.46 -2.10
N ALA A 245 -10.39 0.85 -3.38
CA ALA A 245 -11.35 0.38 -4.37
C ALA A 245 -11.29 -1.14 -4.55
N TYR A 246 -10.08 -1.71 -4.69
CA TYR A 246 -9.91 -3.16 -4.85
C TYR A 246 -10.40 -3.93 -3.63
N ARG A 247 -10.18 -3.39 -2.43
CA ARG A 247 -10.72 -3.94 -1.17
C ARG A 247 -12.25 -3.94 -1.19
N GLN A 248 -12.87 -2.84 -1.62
CA GLN A 248 -14.33 -2.77 -1.73
C GLN A 248 -14.87 -3.77 -2.76
N ILE A 249 -14.19 -3.95 -3.89
CA ILE A 249 -14.52 -4.99 -4.87
C ILE A 249 -14.45 -6.37 -4.22
N CYS A 250 -13.39 -6.68 -3.46
CA CYS A 250 -13.27 -7.95 -2.75
C CYS A 250 -14.44 -8.18 -1.78
N GLU A 251 -14.86 -7.17 -1.03
CA GLU A 251 -15.99 -7.26 -0.11
C GLU A 251 -17.33 -7.48 -0.81
N VAL A 252 -17.61 -6.74 -1.89
CA VAL A 252 -18.83 -6.92 -2.70
C VAL A 252 -18.88 -8.33 -3.27
N MET A 253 -17.77 -8.77 -3.90
CA MET A 253 -17.69 -10.11 -4.49
C MET A 253 -17.78 -11.21 -3.43
N TRP A 254 -17.22 -11.00 -2.23
CA TRP A 254 -17.34 -11.93 -1.12
C TRP A 254 -18.79 -12.08 -0.66
N LYS A 255 -19.55 -10.98 -0.55
CA LYS A 255 -20.99 -10.99 -0.24
C LYS A 255 -21.81 -11.71 -1.31
N GLU A 256 -21.39 -11.64 -2.57
CA GLU A 256 -21.95 -12.43 -3.70
C GLU A 256 -21.49 -13.91 -3.69
N GLY A 257 -20.76 -14.36 -2.67
CA GLY A 257 -20.27 -15.75 -2.56
C GLY A 257 -18.98 -16.04 -3.33
N ASN A 258 -18.33 -15.03 -3.91
CA ASN A 258 -17.10 -15.16 -4.68
C ASN A 258 -15.87 -14.64 -3.94
N LYS A 259 -15.09 -15.57 -3.38
CA LYS A 259 -13.87 -15.26 -2.63
C LYS A 259 -12.64 -15.03 -3.50
N THR A 260 -12.72 -15.26 -4.82
CA THR A 260 -11.55 -15.27 -5.72
C THR A 260 -10.78 -13.94 -5.74
N PRO A 261 -11.41 -12.75 -5.81
CA PRO A 261 -10.67 -11.49 -5.75
C PRO A 261 -9.84 -11.34 -4.48
N MET A 262 -10.38 -11.75 -3.33
CA MET A 262 -9.67 -11.71 -2.06
C MET A 262 -8.47 -12.67 -2.05
N VAL A 263 -8.68 -13.91 -2.49
CA VAL A 263 -7.60 -14.92 -2.55
C VAL A 263 -6.50 -14.52 -3.52
N MET A 264 -6.83 -13.77 -4.58
CA MET A 264 -5.88 -13.32 -5.59
C MET A 264 -5.30 -11.92 -5.32
N ASN A 265 -5.58 -11.35 -4.15
CA ASN A 265 -5.23 -9.98 -3.84
C ASN A 265 -3.71 -9.82 -3.63
N PRO A 266 -3.00 -9.00 -4.45
CA PRO A 266 -1.57 -8.77 -4.25
C PRO A 266 -1.27 -7.74 -3.14
N PHE A 267 -2.27 -6.99 -2.68
CA PHE A 267 -2.12 -5.92 -1.70
C PHE A 267 -2.05 -6.48 -0.28
N VAL A 268 -1.14 -5.91 0.52
CA VAL A 268 -0.99 -6.26 1.93
C VAL A 268 -2.29 -6.05 2.69
N GLN A 269 -2.61 -6.97 3.60
CA GLN A 269 -3.73 -6.90 4.53
C GLN A 269 -3.17 -6.55 5.91
N PRO A 270 -3.01 -5.24 6.25
CA PRO A 270 -2.23 -4.87 7.42
C PRO A 270 -2.88 -5.41 8.70
N SER A 271 -2.10 -6.01 9.58
CA SER A 271 -2.55 -6.41 10.91
C SER A 271 -2.85 -5.18 11.78
N SER A 272 -3.47 -5.38 12.95
CA SER A 272 -3.66 -4.31 13.93
C SER A 272 -2.32 -3.75 14.41
N MET A 273 -1.31 -4.59 14.60
CA MET A 273 0.06 -4.17 14.94
C MET A 273 0.66 -3.26 13.86
N MET A 274 0.52 -3.60 12.58
CA MET A 274 1.04 -2.78 11.49
C MET A 274 0.30 -1.44 11.36
N ILE A 275 -1.00 -1.42 11.67
CA ILE A 275 -1.78 -0.18 11.76
C ILE A 275 -1.25 0.69 12.92
N GLU A 276 -0.98 0.08 14.08
CA GLU A 276 -0.41 0.79 15.23
C GLU A 276 0.97 1.37 14.91
N VAL A 277 1.89 0.58 14.33
CA VAL A 277 3.19 1.07 13.86
C VAL A 277 2.99 2.26 12.92
N TYR A 278 2.13 2.12 11.92
CA TYR A 278 1.88 3.18 10.95
C TYR A 278 1.38 4.47 11.62
N ASN A 279 0.42 4.38 12.54
CA ASN A 279 -0.08 5.56 13.25
C ASN A 279 0.99 6.17 14.15
N ARG A 280 1.78 5.39 14.89
CA ARG A 280 2.86 5.92 15.74
C ARG A 280 3.97 6.58 14.92
N VAL A 281 4.28 6.07 13.73
CA VAL A 281 5.22 6.71 12.79
C VAL A 281 4.71 8.08 12.31
N LEU A 282 3.40 8.24 12.17
CA LEU A 282 2.78 9.49 11.72
C LEU A 282 2.61 10.50 12.86
N ASP A 283 2.18 10.02 14.03
CA ASP A 283 1.68 10.86 15.11
C ASP A 283 2.66 10.98 16.30
N SER A 284 3.67 10.12 16.39
CA SER A 284 4.60 10.03 17.53
C SER A 284 6.07 9.91 17.12
N MET A 285 6.42 10.17 15.86
CA MET A 285 7.81 10.13 15.39
C MET A 285 8.23 11.44 14.71
N LEU A 286 9.37 11.97 15.14
CA LEU A 286 10.07 13.08 14.52
C LEU A 286 11.43 12.62 13.99
N ILE A 287 11.87 13.30 12.94
CA ILE A 287 13.14 13.06 12.28
C ILE A 287 14.01 14.30 12.46
N TYR A 288 15.21 14.10 12.98
CA TYR A 288 16.27 15.11 12.94
C TYR A 288 16.89 15.16 11.55
N ASP A 289 16.95 16.35 10.97
CA ASP A 289 17.39 16.60 9.60
C ASP A 289 18.20 17.90 9.55
N GLU A 290 19.52 17.75 9.47
CA GLU A 290 20.48 18.86 9.47
C GLU A 290 20.24 19.87 8.35
N SER A 291 19.61 19.44 7.25
CA SER A 291 19.33 20.29 6.08
C SER A 291 18.24 21.33 6.32
N LEU A 292 17.45 21.21 7.40
CA LEU A 292 16.37 22.14 7.70
C LEU A 292 16.89 23.49 8.19
N SER A 293 16.21 24.57 7.83
CA SER A 293 16.53 25.91 8.37
C SER A 293 16.01 26.13 9.79
N SER A 294 15.13 25.26 10.31
CA SER A 294 14.58 25.42 11.66
C SER A 294 15.64 25.22 12.74
N LYS A 295 15.54 25.98 13.84
CA LYS A 295 16.46 25.90 14.97
C LYS A 295 16.55 24.50 15.58
N ASP A 296 15.42 23.80 15.65
CA ASP A 296 15.35 22.44 16.19
C ASP A 296 15.82 21.36 15.22
N LYS A 297 15.96 21.67 13.92
CA LYS A 297 16.27 20.70 12.85
C LYS A 297 15.32 19.48 12.84
N LEU A 298 14.12 19.60 13.41
CA LEU A 298 13.13 18.52 13.44
C LEU A 298 12.07 18.70 12.36
N ARG A 299 11.63 17.58 11.78
CA ARG A 299 10.45 17.47 10.91
C ARG A 299 9.64 16.22 11.25
N THR A 300 8.38 16.20 10.83
CA THR A 300 7.61 14.95 10.78
C THR A 300 8.21 14.01 9.75
N THR A 301 7.82 12.75 9.84
CA THR A 301 8.14 11.72 8.86
C THR A 301 7.65 12.11 7.46
N ASN A 302 8.38 11.66 6.45
CA ASN A 302 7.93 11.71 5.07
C ASN A 302 7.69 10.28 4.57
N LYS A 303 7.11 10.14 3.36
CA LYS A 303 6.78 8.82 2.80
C LYS A 303 7.94 7.82 2.75
N ALA A 304 9.18 8.26 2.55
CA ALA A 304 10.34 7.35 2.58
C ALA A 304 10.64 6.86 3.99
N ASP A 305 10.57 7.76 4.98
CA ASP A 305 10.75 7.39 6.40
C ASP A 305 9.62 6.43 6.83
N GLU A 306 8.38 6.73 6.43
CA GLU A 306 7.22 5.88 6.67
C GLU A 306 7.39 4.48 6.04
N GLU A 307 7.78 4.42 4.77
CA GLU A 307 7.97 3.15 4.05
C GLU A 307 9.07 2.31 4.72
N ILE A 308 10.20 2.91 5.08
CA ILE A 308 11.30 2.21 5.74
C ILE A 308 10.90 1.72 7.13
N ALA A 309 10.22 2.53 7.94
CA ALA A 309 9.75 2.11 9.25
C ALA A 309 8.77 0.92 9.16
N LEU A 310 7.89 0.91 8.16
CA LEU A 310 7.01 -0.23 7.88
C LEU A 310 7.81 -1.48 7.48
N TRP A 311 8.84 -1.35 6.64
CA TRP A 311 9.72 -2.48 6.31
C TRP A 311 10.58 -2.93 7.48
N MET A 312 10.97 -2.04 8.40
CA MET A 312 11.61 -2.43 9.67
C MET A 312 10.68 -3.30 10.51
N ALA A 313 9.38 -2.99 10.55
CA ALA A 313 8.40 -3.83 11.24
C ALA A 313 8.26 -5.21 10.57
N VAL A 314 8.15 -5.26 9.23
CA VAL A 314 8.09 -6.54 8.49
C VAL A 314 9.37 -7.36 8.71
N ASN A 315 10.54 -6.72 8.67
CA ASN A 315 11.82 -7.39 8.90
C ASN A 315 11.95 -7.94 10.34
N LYS A 316 11.37 -7.26 11.33
CA LYS A 316 11.44 -7.66 12.74
C LYS A 316 10.44 -8.76 13.09
N TYR A 317 9.22 -8.68 12.57
CA TYR A 317 8.09 -9.53 12.99
C TYR A 317 7.58 -10.48 11.91
N GLY A 318 8.05 -10.37 10.67
CA GLY A 318 7.65 -11.24 9.56
C GLY A 318 6.31 -10.85 8.92
N HIS A 319 5.92 -11.60 7.88
CA HIS A 319 4.72 -11.30 7.09
C HIS A 319 3.44 -11.43 7.90
N ASP A 320 3.25 -12.51 8.66
CA ASP A 320 1.95 -12.82 9.24
C ASP A 320 1.57 -11.83 10.34
N ASP A 321 2.51 -11.44 11.19
CA ASP A 321 2.26 -10.49 12.27
C ASP A 321 2.01 -9.06 11.77
N THR A 322 2.46 -8.70 10.56
CA THR A 322 2.40 -7.32 10.03
C THR A 322 1.44 -7.15 8.86
N CYS A 323 1.43 -8.10 7.94
CA CYS A 323 0.88 -7.97 6.60
C CYS A 323 -0.24 -8.97 6.29
N PHE A 324 -0.58 -9.78 7.29
CA PHE A 324 -1.77 -10.63 7.30
C PHE A 324 -2.72 -10.17 8.40
N ARG A 325 -4.02 -10.28 8.14
CA ARG A 325 -5.04 -9.95 9.12
C ARG A 325 -5.83 -11.20 9.49
N GLU A 326 -5.96 -11.42 10.79
CA GLU A 326 -6.78 -12.48 11.34
C GLU A 326 -8.24 -12.39 10.90
N SER A 327 -8.90 -13.53 10.82
CA SER A 327 -10.31 -13.57 10.46
C SER A 327 -11.18 -12.92 11.55
N GLY A 328 -12.11 -12.04 11.16
CA GLY A 328 -13.10 -11.46 12.07
C GLY A 328 -12.83 -10.01 12.50
N THR A 329 -11.62 -9.49 12.34
CA THR A 329 -11.31 -8.08 12.63
C THR A 329 -11.71 -7.18 11.45
N ARG A 330 -12.53 -6.17 11.72
CA ARG A 330 -13.00 -5.23 10.68
C ARG A 330 -12.10 -4.01 10.65
N LEU A 331 -11.69 -3.60 9.45
CA LEU A 331 -10.91 -2.37 9.22
C LEU A 331 -11.46 -1.17 9.97
N ARG A 332 -12.77 -0.98 9.95
CA ARG A 332 -13.43 0.20 10.50
C ARG A 332 -13.36 0.27 12.04
N ASP A 333 -13.13 -0.87 12.70
CA ASP A 333 -13.12 -1.01 14.16
C ASP A 333 -11.69 -0.83 14.73
N GLU A 334 -10.67 -0.81 13.85
CA GLU A 334 -9.28 -0.55 14.22
C GLU A 334 -9.06 0.91 14.65
N ASN A 335 -8.08 1.14 15.51
CA ASN A 335 -7.68 2.50 15.87
C ASN A 335 -6.88 3.15 14.73
N TRP A 336 -7.50 4.07 13.98
CA TRP A 336 -6.87 4.81 12.88
C TRP A 336 -6.35 6.21 13.25
N SER A 337 -6.49 6.60 14.51
CA SER A 337 -6.01 7.88 15.01
C SER A 337 -5.53 7.74 16.45
N LEU A 338 -4.23 7.66 16.62
CA LEU A 338 -3.60 7.93 17.90
C LEU A 338 -3.49 9.44 17.96
N ARG A 339 -4.18 10.11 18.88
CA ARG A 339 -3.92 11.54 19.05
C ARG A 339 -2.93 11.78 20.15
N TYR A 340 -3.13 11.24 21.36
CA TYR A 340 -2.08 11.09 22.38
C TYR A 340 -2.59 10.00 23.31
N VAL A 341 -2.12 8.75 23.14
CA VAL A 341 -2.39 7.58 24.00
C VAL A 341 -1.07 7.15 24.58
#